data_AF-A0A2D8HIU9-F1
#
_entry.id   AF-A0A2D8HIU9-F1
#
_cell.length_a   1.000
_cell.length_b   1.000
_cell.length_c   1.000
_cell.angle_alpha   90.00
_cell.angle_beta   90.00
_cell.angle_gamma   90.00
#
_symmetry.space_group_name_H-M   'P 1'
#
loop_
_entity.id
_entity.type
_entity.pdbx_description
1 polymer ?
#
loop_
_entity_poly.entity_id
_entity_poly.type
_entity_poly.pdbx_seq_one_letter_code
_entity_poly.pdbx_strand_id
1 'polypeptide(L)'
;MADGSTKSIETIEIGDEVMAYDPEAEAEAGRGGLWPARVTRTMVNQVPHLLDFHGVRVTPGHATLSGDGPHAGKHIPLMDILTQDGAVVNREGDLLRAATNLPVGSEGDQFVEVAYITSKSQKTYFRGRMRAGTLTLDAEGKTHRVLDALKREGYRLLPDGLIAKDGETPHPLYWFGELPKPADYVLAKSGLTLAELYSAGEEQERNRPVPVSSSKIGAELGAIHAGMWVN
;
A
#
# COMPACT_ATOMS: atom_id res chain seq x y z
N MET A 1 -6.82 9.81 -18.13
CA MET A 1 -8.08 10.40 -18.66
C MET A 1 -8.96 9.29 -19.21
N ALA A 2 -10.27 9.52 -19.38
CA ALA A 2 -11.19 8.50 -19.89
C ALA A 2 -10.85 8.02 -21.31
N ASP A 3 -10.26 8.90 -22.12
CA ASP A 3 -9.76 8.62 -23.48
C ASP A 3 -8.41 7.88 -23.52
N GLY A 4 -7.85 7.51 -22.35
CA GLY A 4 -6.55 6.85 -22.23
C GLY A 4 -5.35 7.79 -22.22
N SER A 5 -5.53 9.11 -22.44
CA SER A 5 -4.45 10.08 -22.34
C SER A 5 -4.01 10.33 -20.89
N THR A 6 -2.83 10.92 -20.72
CA THR A 6 -2.29 11.34 -19.41
C THR A 6 -2.38 12.84 -19.25
N LYS A 7 -2.86 13.28 -18.08
CA LYS A 7 -2.94 14.69 -17.68
C LYS A 7 -2.47 14.79 -16.23
N SER A 8 -1.63 15.78 -15.92
CA SER A 8 -1.15 15.97 -14.56
C SER A 8 -2.29 16.41 -13.64
N ILE A 9 -2.34 15.90 -12.40
CA ILE A 9 -3.47 16.10 -11.48
C ILE A 9 -3.71 17.57 -11.17
N GLU A 10 -2.67 18.40 -11.12
CA GLU A 10 -2.73 19.85 -10.89
C GLU A 10 -3.37 20.63 -12.04
N THR A 11 -3.52 20.00 -13.21
CA THR A 11 -4.14 20.59 -14.41
C THR A 11 -5.54 20.04 -14.68
N ILE A 12 -6.02 19.09 -13.87
CA ILE A 12 -7.38 18.57 -13.98
C ILE A 12 -8.38 19.66 -13.56
N GLU A 13 -9.42 19.84 -14.36
CA GLU A 13 -10.46 20.84 -14.17
C GLU A 13 -11.83 20.18 -13.99
N ILE A 14 -12.78 20.92 -13.38
CA ILE A 14 -14.18 20.48 -13.32
C ILE A 14 -14.71 20.32 -14.75
N GLY A 15 -15.32 19.17 -15.02
CA GLY A 15 -15.87 18.82 -16.33
C GLY A 15 -14.97 17.92 -17.17
N ASP A 16 -13.67 17.81 -16.85
CA ASP A 16 -12.76 16.82 -17.45
C ASP A 16 -13.33 15.40 -17.28
N GLU A 17 -13.10 14.54 -18.28
CA GLU A 17 -13.53 13.15 -18.25
C GLU A 17 -12.39 12.23 -17.83
N VAL A 18 -12.57 11.55 -16.69
CA VAL A 18 -11.59 10.66 -16.09
C VAL A 18 -12.13 9.24 -16.03
N MET A 19 -11.22 8.27 -15.98
CA MET A 19 -11.61 6.89 -15.72
C MET A 19 -11.83 6.75 -14.21
N ALA A 20 -13.07 6.50 -13.79
CA ALA A 20 -13.45 6.35 -12.40
C ALA A 20 -13.79 4.89 -12.10
N TYR A 21 -13.58 4.48 -10.85
CA TYR A 21 -14.03 3.19 -10.35
C TYR A 21 -15.48 3.29 -9.90
N ASP A 22 -16.32 2.36 -10.35
CA ASP A 22 -17.70 2.18 -9.92
C ASP A 22 -17.85 0.75 -9.33
N PRO A 23 -18.13 0.61 -8.02
CA PRO A 23 -18.32 -0.69 -7.39
C PRO A 23 -19.52 -1.48 -7.93
N GLU A 24 -20.52 -0.78 -8.49
CA GLU A 24 -21.74 -1.39 -9.04
C GLU A 24 -21.59 -1.74 -10.52
N ALA A 25 -20.57 -1.19 -11.19
CA ALA A 25 -20.30 -1.54 -12.57
C ALA A 25 -19.85 -3.01 -12.67
N GLU A 26 -20.51 -3.76 -13.55
CA GLU A 26 -20.14 -5.14 -13.82
C GLU A 26 -18.71 -5.20 -14.36
N ALA A 27 -17.81 -5.81 -13.59
CA ALA A 27 -16.49 -6.18 -14.05
C ALA A 27 -16.32 -7.69 -13.99
N GLU A 28 -15.44 -8.23 -14.84
CA GLU A 28 -15.17 -9.66 -14.96
C GLU A 28 -14.76 -10.32 -13.63
N ALA A 29 -14.27 -9.55 -12.65
CA ALA A 29 -13.80 -10.04 -11.36
C ALA A 29 -14.76 -9.80 -10.17
N GLY A 30 -15.95 -9.23 -10.38
CA GLY A 30 -16.93 -8.99 -9.30
C GLY A 30 -16.49 -7.97 -8.25
N ARG A 31 -15.57 -7.06 -8.60
CA ARG A 31 -14.99 -6.04 -7.72
C ARG A 31 -15.23 -4.63 -8.25
N GLY A 32 -16.32 -4.37 -8.96
CA GLY A 32 -16.55 -3.08 -9.62
C GLY A 32 -15.72 -2.87 -10.89
N GLY A 33 -16.14 -1.92 -11.72
CA GLY A 33 -15.57 -1.65 -13.03
C GLY A 33 -15.04 -0.23 -13.18
N LEU A 34 -14.27 -0.02 -14.25
CA LEU A 34 -13.83 1.30 -14.66
C LEU A 34 -14.85 1.91 -15.63
N TRP A 35 -15.27 3.14 -15.37
CA TRP A 35 -16.25 3.86 -16.18
C TRP A 35 -15.84 5.33 -16.38
N PRO A 36 -16.02 5.90 -17.59
CA PRO A 36 -15.82 7.33 -17.84
C PRO A 36 -16.76 8.21 -17.00
N ALA A 37 -16.20 9.08 -16.16
CA ALA A 37 -16.96 10.01 -15.32
C ALA A 37 -16.39 11.43 -15.42
N ARG A 38 -17.26 12.43 -15.21
CA ARG A 38 -16.84 13.83 -15.17
C ARG A 38 -16.38 14.23 -13.79
N VAL A 39 -15.27 14.96 -13.72
CA VAL A 39 -14.79 15.58 -12.49
C VAL A 39 -15.80 16.64 -12.05
N THR A 40 -16.41 16.46 -10.88
CA THR A 40 -17.40 17.39 -10.32
C THR A 40 -16.79 18.42 -9.38
N ARG A 41 -15.60 18.14 -8.85
CA ARG A 41 -14.88 19.00 -7.91
C ARG A 41 -13.38 18.72 -7.95
N THR A 42 -12.58 19.76 -7.77
CA THR A 42 -11.13 19.67 -7.53
C THR A 42 -10.80 20.25 -6.15
N MET A 43 -9.65 19.85 -5.61
CA MET A 43 -9.19 20.28 -4.28
C MET A 43 -7.67 20.42 -4.30
N VAL A 44 -7.17 21.52 -3.73
CA VAL A 44 -5.74 21.75 -3.55
C VAL A 44 -5.46 21.84 -2.06
N ASN A 45 -4.57 20.98 -1.57
CA ASN A 45 -4.22 20.90 -0.16
C ASN A 45 -2.72 21.06 0.01
N GLN A 46 -2.32 21.74 1.08
CA GLN A 46 -0.97 21.66 1.60
C GLN A 46 -0.98 20.64 2.74
N VAL A 47 -0.15 19.61 2.62
CA VAL A 47 -0.08 18.52 3.58
C VAL A 47 1.34 18.42 4.13
N PRO A 48 1.51 18.21 5.45
CA PRO A 48 2.83 18.11 6.06
C PRO A 48 3.55 16.80 5.73
N HIS A 49 2.79 15.76 5.34
CA HIS A 49 3.29 14.41 5.15
C HIS A 49 2.77 13.79 3.86
N LEU A 50 3.66 13.12 3.13
CA LEU A 50 3.37 12.30 1.97
C LEU A 50 4.05 10.95 2.15
N LEU A 51 3.31 9.89 1.84
CA LEU A 51 3.84 8.54 1.75
C LEU A 51 4.35 8.28 0.33
N ASP A 52 5.53 7.68 0.22
CA ASP A 52 6.02 7.00 -0.98
C ASP A 52 5.53 5.55 -0.97
N PHE A 53 4.36 5.33 -1.56
CA PHE A 53 3.77 4.02 -1.74
C PHE A 53 4.25 3.42 -3.07
N HIS A 54 5.43 2.79 -3.03
CA HIS A 54 6.03 2.10 -4.18
C HIS A 54 6.22 2.99 -5.42
N GLY A 55 6.62 4.24 -5.22
CA GLY A 55 6.79 5.24 -6.28
C GLY A 55 5.60 6.20 -6.40
N VAL A 56 4.45 5.84 -5.82
CA VAL A 56 3.25 6.67 -5.84
C VAL A 56 3.20 7.53 -4.58
N ARG A 57 3.20 8.86 -4.76
CA ARG A 57 3.12 9.79 -3.63
C ARG A 57 1.67 10.05 -3.26
N VAL A 58 1.28 9.66 -2.05
CA VAL A 58 -0.09 9.77 -1.55
C VAL A 58 -0.13 10.33 -0.14
N THR A 59 -1.25 10.93 0.26
CA THR A 59 -1.46 11.28 1.66
C THR A 59 -1.77 10.01 2.48
N PRO A 60 -1.39 9.96 3.77
CA PRO A 60 -1.68 8.81 4.63
C PRO A 60 -3.16 8.41 4.71
N GLY A 61 -4.04 9.41 4.74
CA GLY A 61 -5.49 9.24 4.74
C GLY A 61 -6.12 9.02 3.36
N HIS A 62 -5.31 8.83 2.31
CA HIS A 62 -5.84 8.65 0.96
C HIS A 62 -6.66 7.35 0.88
N ALA A 63 -7.90 7.47 0.43
CA ALA A 63 -8.82 6.35 0.33
C ALA A 63 -8.38 5.43 -0.81
N THR A 64 -8.07 4.17 -0.48
CA THR A 64 -7.55 3.16 -1.40
C THR A 64 -8.45 1.93 -1.34
N LEU A 65 -8.72 1.28 -2.48
CA LEU A 65 -9.57 0.10 -2.55
C LEU A 65 -8.85 -1.10 -1.91
N SER A 66 -9.40 -1.59 -0.80
CA SER A 66 -8.94 -2.80 -0.13
C SER A 66 -9.40 -4.04 -0.88
N GLY A 67 -8.46 -4.92 -1.21
CA GLY A 67 -8.71 -6.12 -2.02
C GLY A 67 -9.01 -7.39 -1.23
N ASP A 68 -8.63 -7.45 0.05
CA ASP A 68 -8.85 -8.59 0.93
C ASP A 68 -9.21 -8.16 2.38
N GLY A 69 -9.34 -9.15 3.27
CA GLY A 69 -9.61 -8.92 4.69
C GLY A 69 -11.03 -8.42 5.02
N PRO A 70 -11.26 -7.93 6.25
CA PRO A 70 -12.57 -7.45 6.71
C PRO A 70 -13.15 -6.26 5.94
N HIS A 71 -12.28 -5.57 5.18
CA HIS A 71 -12.61 -4.37 4.42
C HIS A 71 -12.58 -4.61 2.90
N ALA A 72 -12.50 -5.86 2.44
CA ALA A 72 -12.51 -6.18 1.01
C ALA A 72 -13.65 -5.49 0.26
N GLY A 73 -13.33 -4.86 -0.88
CA GLY A 73 -14.26 -4.10 -1.71
C GLY A 73 -14.56 -2.68 -1.20
N LYS A 74 -13.95 -2.24 -0.09
CA LYS A 74 -14.17 -0.90 0.48
C LYS A 74 -12.96 0.01 0.26
N HIS A 75 -13.23 1.29 0.06
CA HIS A 75 -12.20 2.32 0.11
C HIS A 75 -11.93 2.71 1.56
N ILE A 76 -10.71 2.43 2.04
CA ILE A 76 -10.25 2.79 3.38
C ILE A 76 -8.88 3.48 3.29
N PRO A 77 -8.42 4.18 4.33
CA PRO A 77 -7.09 4.78 4.33
C PRO A 77 -5.98 3.77 4.01
N LEU A 78 -5.04 4.15 3.15
CA LEU A 78 -3.91 3.28 2.76
C LEU A 78 -3.14 2.75 3.98
N MET A 79 -2.96 3.58 5.01
CA MET A 79 -2.27 3.17 6.24
C MET A 79 -3.01 2.06 7.00
N ASP A 80 -4.35 2.01 6.93
CA ASP A 80 -5.13 0.95 7.56
C ASP A 80 -4.92 -0.38 6.81
N ILE A 81 -4.85 -0.34 5.48
CA ILE A 81 -4.52 -1.51 4.65
C ILE A 81 -3.10 -1.99 4.98
N LEU A 82 -2.12 -1.09 5.03
CA LEU A 82 -0.73 -1.42 5.33
C LEU A 82 -0.58 -2.04 6.73
N THR A 83 -1.11 -1.39 7.77
CA THR A 83 -0.94 -1.86 9.16
C THR A 83 -1.60 -3.19 9.44
N GLN A 84 -2.64 -3.55 8.68
CA GLN A 84 -3.33 -4.84 8.76
C GLN A 84 -2.71 -5.92 7.85
N ASP A 85 -1.59 -5.64 7.18
CA ASP A 85 -0.98 -6.52 6.18
C ASP A 85 -1.94 -6.87 5.02
N GLY A 86 -2.80 -5.94 4.62
CA GLY A 86 -3.84 -6.10 3.61
C GLY A 86 -3.37 -5.95 2.16
N ALA A 87 -4.28 -6.18 1.23
CA ALA A 87 -4.05 -6.03 -0.21
C ALA A 87 -4.75 -4.79 -0.78
N VAL A 88 -4.14 -4.21 -1.81
CA VAL A 88 -4.72 -3.16 -2.66
C VAL A 88 -5.09 -3.76 -4.02
N VAL A 89 -6.06 -3.17 -4.72
CA VAL A 89 -6.53 -3.63 -6.04
C VAL A 89 -5.93 -2.74 -7.13
N ASN A 90 -4.98 -3.20 -7.96
CA ASN A 90 -4.41 -2.31 -9.00
C ASN A 90 -5.44 -1.91 -10.08
N ARG A 91 -5.00 -1.09 -11.04
CA ARG A 91 -5.83 -0.63 -12.16
C ARG A 91 -6.43 -1.78 -12.98
N GLU A 92 -5.69 -2.87 -13.11
CA GLU A 92 -6.06 -4.07 -13.86
C GLU A 92 -7.02 -4.97 -13.06
N GLY A 93 -7.31 -4.65 -11.80
CA GLY A 93 -8.16 -5.43 -10.91
C GLY A 93 -7.44 -6.54 -10.15
N ASP A 94 -6.12 -6.67 -10.33
CA ASP A 94 -5.27 -7.62 -9.61
C ASP A 94 -5.10 -7.22 -8.15
N LEU A 95 -4.93 -8.22 -7.29
CA LEU A 95 -4.62 -7.99 -5.89
C LEU A 95 -3.10 -7.93 -5.68
N LEU A 96 -2.63 -6.83 -5.10
CA LEU A 96 -1.25 -6.65 -4.69
C LEU A 96 -1.19 -6.53 -3.17
N ARG A 97 -0.30 -7.28 -2.52
CA ARG A 97 -0.02 -7.12 -1.10
C ARG A 97 0.58 -5.74 -0.87
N ALA A 98 -0.09 -4.90 -0.07
CA ALA A 98 0.26 -3.49 0.06
C ALA A 98 1.71 -3.28 0.53
N ALA A 99 2.17 -4.07 1.49
CA ALA A 99 3.51 -3.95 2.06
C ALA A 99 4.65 -4.31 1.07
N THR A 100 4.41 -5.25 0.16
CA THR A 100 5.47 -5.86 -0.67
C THR A 100 5.39 -5.49 -2.14
N ASN A 101 4.24 -4.96 -2.57
CA ASN A 101 3.88 -4.69 -3.96
C ASN A 101 4.02 -5.93 -4.86
N LEU A 102 3.64 -7.09 -4.35
CA LEU A 102 3.64 -8.35 -5.08
C LEU A 102 2.23 -8.91 -5.20
N PRO A 103 1.92 -9.67 -6.27
CA PRO A 103 0.63 -10.32 -6.41
C PRO A 103 0.28 -11.18 -5.20
N VAL A 104 -0.96 -11.06 -4.72
CA VAL A 104 -1.47 -11.93 -3.66
C VAL A 104 -1.42 -13.39 -4.10
N GLY A 105 -0.94 -14.27 -3.21
CA GLY A 105 -0.71 -15.69 -3.51
C GLY A 105 0.57 -16.00 -4.28
N SER A 106 1.36 -15.00 -4.69
CA SER A 106 2.71 -15.22 -5.21
C SER A 106 3.65 -15.77 -4.13
N GLU A 107 4.80 -16.31 -4.53
CA GLU A 107 5.84 -16.77 -3.60
C GLU A 107 6.27 -15.67 -2.61
N GLY A 108 6.31 -14.41 -3.04
CA GLY A 108 6.64 -13.29 -2.14
C GLY A 108 5.49 -12.87 -1.21
N ASP A 109 4.27 -13.32 -1.47
CA ASP A 109 3.15 -13.14 -0.55
C ASP A 109 3.12 -14.22 0.54
N GLN A 110 3.88 -15.31 0.40
CA GLN A 110 3.94 -16.37 1.40
C GLN A 110 4.73 -15.92 2.65
N PHE A 111 4.35 -16.47 3.80
CA PHE A 111 5.10 -16.26 5.03
C PHE A 111 6.37 -17.12 5.06
N VAL A 112 7.44 -16.53 5.56
CA VAL A 112 8.66 -17.23 5.99
C VAL A 112 8.73 -17.20 7.51
N GLU A 113 9.04 -18.35 8.12
CA GLU A 113 9.32 -18.48 9.55
C GLU A 113 10.67 -17.84 9.86
N VAL A 114 10.70 -17.01 10.89
CA VAL A 114 11.88 -16.22 11.26
C VAL A 114 12.28 -16.52 12.69
N ALA A 115 13.56 -16.86 12.88
CA ALA A 115 14.21 -16.91 14.17
C ALA A 115 15.09 -15.67 14.31
N TYR A 116 14.78 -14.79 15.27
CA TYR A 116 15.45 -13.50 15.37
C TYR A 116 15.98 -13.17 16.78
N ILE A 117 17.01 -12.35 16.81
CA ILE A 117 17.55 -11.73 18.03
C ILE A 117 17.61 -10.22 17.84
N THR A 118 17.41 -9.46 18.92
CA THR A 118 17.47 -7.99 18.88
C THR A 118 18.76 -7.45 19.51
N SER A 119 19.54 -8.31 20.16
CA SER A 119 20.84 -7.98 20.75
C SER A 119 21.85 -9.10 20.54
N LYS A 120 23.12 -8.75 20.33
CA LYS A 120 24.23 -9.72 20.23
C LYS A 120 24.46 -10.53 21.51
N SER A 121 24.03 -10.03 22.66
CA SER A 121 24.13 -10.75 23.95
C SER A 121 23.00 -11.75 24.18
N GLN A 122 21.99 -11.75 23.32
CA GLN A 122 20.81 -12.63 23.45
C GLN A 122 21.20 -14.08 23.15
N LYS A 123 20.81 -15.00 24.04
CA LYS A 123 21.15 -16.43 23.94
C LYS A 123 20.04 -17.30 23.34
N THR A 124 18.82 -16.76 23.24
CA THR A 124 17.63 -17.49 22.78
C THR A 124 16.98 -16.72 21.65
N TYR A 125 16.55 -17.40 20.60
CA TYR A 125 15.83 -16.76 19.50
C TYR A 125 14.38 -16.48 19.87
N PHE A 126 13.88 -15.31 19.49
CA PHE A 126 12.45 -15.09 19.31
C PHE A 126 12.00 -15.77 18.02
N ARG A 127 10.70 -16.04 17.91
CA ARG A 127 10.08 -16.61 16.71
C ARG A 127 8.96 -15.70 16.23
N GLY A 128 8.85 -15.58 14.93
CA GLY A 128 7.79 -14.86 14.26
C GLY A 128 7.75 -15.23 12.78
N ARG A 129 6.92 -14.52 12.03
CA ARG A 129 6.80 -14.70 10.59
C ARG A 129 6.72 -13.35 9.90
N MET A 130 7.29 -13.26 8.70
CA MET A 130 7.10 -12.12 7.81
C MET A 130 6.83 -12.64 6.40
N ARG A 131 6.33 -11.79 5.50
CA ARG A 131 6.21 -12.19 4.10
C ARG A 131 7.58 -12.32 3.46
N ALA A 132 7.80 -13.31 2.61
CA ALA A 132 9.06 -13.48 1.91
C ALA A 132 9.35 -12.27 1.00
N GLY A 133 8.32 -11.61 0.49
CA GLY A 133 8.42 -10.38 -0.30
C GLY A 133 8.71 -9.12 0.49
N THR A 134 8.90 -9.20 1.82
CA THR A 134 9.21 -8.04 2.69
C THR A 134 10.35 -7.22 2.08
N LEU A 135 10.13 -5.91 2.01
CA LEU A 135 11.10 -4.92 1.55
C LEU A 135 11.81 -4.28 2.75
N THR A 136 13.10 -4.01 2.60
CA THR A 136 13.92 -3.30 3.59
C THR A 136 14.79 -2.25 2.90
N LEU A 137 15.28 -1.29 3.67
CA LEU A 137 16.28 -0.33 3.23
C LEU A 137 17.62 -0.67 3.87
N ASP A 138 18.70 -0.62 3.09
CA ASP A 138 20.06 -0.66 3.65
C ASP A 138 20.48 0.73 4.19
N ALA A 139 21.72 0.80 4.71
CA ALA A 139 22.26 2.03 5.29
C ALA A 139 22.38 3.17 4.26
N GLU A 140 22.48 2.83 2.98
CA GLU A 140 22.54 3.74 1.85
C GLU A 140 21.14 4.12 1.31
N GLY A 141 20.06 3.59 1.91
CA GLY A 141 18.68 3.85 1.50
C GLY A 141 18.24 3.08 0.26
N LYS A 142 19.00 2.07 -0.16
CA LYS A 142 18.65 1.20 -1.28
C LYS A 142 17.69 0.12 -0.81
N THR A 143 16.66 -0.12 -1.62
CA THR A 143 15.65 -1.13 -1.38
C THR A 143 16.17 -2.53 -1.67
N HIS A 144 15.96 -3.46 -0.73
CA HIS A 144 16.18 -4.89 -0.90
C HIS A 144 14.90 -5.66 -0.58
N ARG A 145 14.72 -6.81 -1.24
CA ARG A 145 13.64 -7.74 -0.96
C ARG A 145 14.20 -9.01 -0.35
N VAL A 146 13.57 -9.51 0.71
CA VAL A 146 14.01 -10.72 1.40
C VAL A 146 14.05 -11.93 0.46
N LEU A 147 12.99 -12.17 -0.31
CA LEU A 147 12.92 -13.30 -1.25
C LEU A 147 14.03 -13.24 -2.32
N ASP A 148 14.34 -12.06 -2.83
CA ASP A 148 15.38 -11.88 -3.84
C ASP A 148 16.77 -12.17 -3.24
N ALA A 149 16.99 -11.78 -1.99
CA ALA A 149 18.20 -12.13 -1.25
C ALA A 149 18.31 -13.64 -0.99
N LEU A 150 17.22 -14.29 -0.56
CA LEU A 150 17.18 -15.75 -0.37
C LEU A 150 17.55 -16.50 -1.64
N LYS A 151 16.90 -16.16 -2.76
CA LYS A 151 17.15 -16.79 -4.07
C LYS A 151 18.58 -16.59 -4.54
N ARG A 152 19.14 -15.39 -4.37
CA ARG A 152 20.53 -15.08 -4.73
C ARG A 152 21.52 -15.95 -3.95
N GLU A 153 21.23 -16.24 -2.69
CA GLU A 153 22.05 -17.12 -1.85
C GLU A 153 21.78 -18.62 -2.07
N GLY A 154 20.86 -18.97 -2.99
CA GLY A 154 20.51 -20.34 -3.34
C GLY A 154 19.47 -21.00 -2.45
N TYR A 155 18.83 -20.24 -1.56
CA TYR A 155 17.73 -20.74 -0.73
C TYR A 155 16.42 -20.80 -1.53
N ARG A 156 15.59 -21.78 -1.19
CA ARG A 156 14.21 -21.91 -1.64
C ARG A 156 13.27 -21.76 -0.44
N LEU A 157 12.14 -21.10 -0.66
CA LEU A 157 11.05 -21.09 0.30
C LEU A 157 10.24 -22.39 0.16
N LEU A 158 9.96 -23.02 1.29
CA LEU A 158 9.20 -24.27 1.34
C LEU A 158 7.74 -24.00 1.75
N PRO A 159 6.79 -24.92 1.44
CA PRO A 159 5.37 -24.71 1.72
C PRO A 159 5.02 -24.52 3.21
N ASP A 160 5.88 -24.97 4.11
CA ASP A 160 5.73 -24.82 5.57
C ASP A 160 6.31 -23.50 6.10
N GLY A 161 6.83 -22.64 5.23
CA GLY A 161 7.44 -21.36 5.58
C GLY A 161 8.91 -21.46 5.99
N LEU A 162 9.52 -22.64 5.98
CA LEU A 162 10.96 -22.78 6.19
C LEU A 162 11.75 -22.53 4.89
N ILE A 163 13.07 -22.38 5.02
CA ILE A 163 13.98 -22.24 3.89
C ILE A 163 15.04 -23.35 3.90
N ALA A 164 15.53 -23.71 2.72
CA ALA A 164 16.64 -24.65 2.56
C ALA A 164 17.36 -24.43 1.23
N LYS A 165 18.66 -24.74 1.17
CA LYS A 165 19.37 -25.05 -0.07
C LYS A 165 19.19 -26.52 -0.44
N ASP A 166 19.64 -26.88 -1.63
CA ASP A 166 19.64 -28.29 -2.06
C ASP A 166 20.53 -29.14 -1.14
N GLY A 167 19.98 -30.24 -0.63
CA GLY A 167 20.65 -31.12 0.34
C GLY A 167 20.73 -30.59 1.79
N GLU A 168 20.16 -29.42 2.09
CA GLU A 168 20.13 -28.83 3.44
C GLU A 168 18.85 -29.21 4.19
N THR A 169 18.96 -29.38 5.51
CA THR A 169 17.79 -29.56 6.38
C THR A 169 17.02 -28.25 6.48
N PRO A 170 15.69 -28.24 6.26
CA PRO A 170 14.86 -27.05 6.41
C PRO A 170 15.02 -26.34 7.76
N HIS A 171 15.15 -25.01 7.72
CA HIS A 171 15.34 -24.19 8.91
C HIS A 171 14.66 -22.82 8.73
N PRO A 172 14.40 -22.06 9.82
CA PRO A 172 13.85 -20.71 9.69
C PRO A 172 14.88 -19.74 9.11
N LEU A 173 14.42 -18.61 8.61
CA LEU A 173 15.29 -17.49 8.29
C LEU A 173 15.85 -16.88 9.59
N TYR A 174 17.17 -16.78 9.68
CA TYR A 174 17.82 -16.11 10.80
C TYR A 174 17.91 -14.61 10.54
N TRP A 175 17.45 -13.82 11.52
CA TRP A 175 17.36 -12.36 11.40
C TRP A 175 17.96 -11.65 12.61
N PHE A 176 18.58 -10.49 12.36
CA PHE A 176 19.11 -9.63 13.41
C PHE A 176 18.34 -8.30 13.40
N GLY A 177 17.76 -7.95 14.54
CA GLY A 177 16.91 -6.77 14.71
C GLY A 177 15.45 -7.14 14.97
N GLU A 178 14.61 -6.12 15.12
CA GLU A 178 13.17 -6.31 15.18
C GLU A 178 12.65 -6.87 13.85
N LEU A 179 11.59 -7.67 13.94
CA LEU A 179 10.94 -8.22 12.76
C LEU A 179 10.16 -7.09 12.06
N PRO A 180 10.41 -6.82 10.76
CA PRO A 180 9.73 -5.74 10.07
C PRO A 180 8.21 -5.94 10.07
N LYS A 181 7.48 -4.89 10.42
CA LYS A 181 6.03 -4.84 10.29
C LYS A 181 5.67 -4.44 8.86
N PRO A 182 4.46 -4.81 8.39
CA PRO A 182 4.02 -4.52 7.02
C PRO A 182 4.17 -3.05 6.58
N ALA A 183 3.91 -2.09 7.46
CA ALA A 183 3.98 -0.66 7.13
C ALA A 183 5.40 -0.08 7.17
N ASP A 184 6.37 -0.77 7.79
CA ASP A 184 7.67 -0.19 8.14
C ASP A 184 8.46 0.25 6.91
N TYR A 185 8.41 -0.52 5.81
CA TYR A 185 9.12 -0.17 4.58
C TYR A 185 8.60 1.15 3.99
N VAL A 186 7.29 1.28 3.82
CA VAL A 186 6.65 2.48 3.23
C VAL A 186 6.94 3.70 4.12
N LEU A 187 6.82 3.54 5.44
CA LEU A 187 7.13 4.59 6.41
C LEU A 187 8.59 5.02 6.33
N ALA A 188 9.53 4.07 6.38
CA ALA A 188 10.96 4.34 6.30
C ALA A 188 11.33 5.00 4.96
N LYS A 189 10.75 4.53 3.85
CA LYS A 189 10.96 5.11 2.51
C LYS A 189 10.47 6.55 2.42
N SER A 190 9.40 6.87 3.16
CA SER A 190 8.80 8.19 3.23
C SER A 190 9.50 9.11 4.24
N GLY A 191 10.43 8.59 5.06
CA GLY A 191 11.02 9.33 6.17
C GLY A 191 10.00 9.69 7.26
N LEU A 192 9.02 8.81 7.51
CA LEU A 192 7.92 9.02 8.44
C LEU A 192 7.83 7.88 9.46
N THR A 193 7.15 8.15 10.57
CA THR A 193 6.79 7.19 11.61
C THR A 193 5.28 7.17 11.82
N LEU A 194 4.75 6.06 12.36
CA LEU A 194 3.32 6.00 12.73
C LEU A 194 2.94 7.10 13.72
N ALA A 195 3.83 7.43 14.67
CA ALA A 195 3.58 8.46 15.66
C ALA A 195 3.36 9.83 15.00
N GLU A 196 4.22 10.22 14.06
CA GLU A 196 4.06 11.49 13.32
C GLU A 196 2.74 11.54 12.55
N LEU A 197 2.35 10.43 11.92
CA LEU A 197 1.09 10.36 11.16
C LEU A 197 -0.15 10.54 12.05
N TYR A 198 -0.20 9.89 13.21
CA TYR A 198 -1.36 9.99 14.10
C TYR A 198 -1.36 11.27 14.92
N SER A 199 -0.20 11.85 15.25
CA SER A 199 -0.12 13.18 15.86
C SER A 199 -0.56 14.30 14.90
N ALA A 200 -0.29 14.15 13.60
CA ALA A 200 -0.72 15.11 12.57
C ALA A 200 -2.22 14.99 12.20
N GLY A 201 -2.84 13.83 12.39
CA GLY A 201 -4.28 13.63 12.17
C GLY A 201 -5.16 14.55 13.05
N GLU A 202 -4.72 14.82 14.27
CA GLU A 202 -5.37 15.77 15.20
C GLU A 202 -5.22 17.24 14.78
N GLU A 203 -4.26 17.58 13.91
CA GLU A 203 -4.07 18.92 13.34
C GLU A 203 -4.81 19.10 11.99
N GLN A 204 -4.90 18.06 11.16
CA GLN A 204 -5.63 18.15 9.88
C GLN A 204 -7.14 18.31 10.04
N GLU A 205 -7.75 17.80 11.12
CA GLU A 205 -9.14 18.14 11.46
C GLU A 205 -9.33 19.63 11.81
N ARG A 206 -8.28 20.30 12.32
CA ARG A 206 -8.29 21.75 12.62
C ARG A 206 -8.01 22.62 11.39
N ASN A 207 -7.38 22.08 10.36
CA ASN A 207 -6.97 22.78 9.13
C ASN A 207 -7.86 22.45 7.92
N ARG A 208 -9.19 22.37 8.11
CA ARG A 208 -10.12 22.19 6.99
C ARG A 208 -10.00 23.35 5.98
N PRO A 209 -9.71 23.08 4.70
CA PRO A 209 -9.62 24.13 3.69
C PRO A 209 -10.99 24.72 3.38
N VAL A 210 -10.99 26.04 3.17
CA VAL A 210 -12.15 26.83 2.76
C VAL A 210 -12.57 26.41 1.34
N PRO A 211 -13.83 26.03 1.09
CA PRO A 211 -14.29 25.78 -0.26
C PRO A 211 -14.14 27.07 -1.08
N VAL A 212 -13.45 27.01 -2.22
CA VAL A 212 -13.43 28.11 -3.18
C VAL A 212 -14.82 28.16 -3.79
N SER A 213 -15.63 29.14 -3.37
CA SER A 213 -16.98 29.30 -3.90
C SER A 213 -16.92 29.88 -5.32
N SER A 214 -17.45 29.15 -6.29
CA SER A 214 -18.17 29.76 -7.40
C SER A 214 -19.63 29.31 -7.34
N SER A 215 -20.51 30.28 -7.52
CA SER A 215 -21.93 30.30 -7.16
C SER A 215 -22.82 29.19 -7.75
N LYS A 216 -23.64 28.62 -6.86
CA LYS A 216 -25.02 28.05 -6.99
C LYS A 216 -25.44 27.45 -8.35
N ILE A 217 -25.85 26.17 -8.33
CA ILE A 217 -27.26 25.68 -8.30
C ILE A 217 -27.25 24.12 -8.28
N GLY A 218 -27.99 23.53 -7.33
CA GLY A 218 -28.94 22.44 -7.61
C GLY A 218 -28.48 20.98 -7.53
N ALA A 219 -29.05 20.29 -6.53
CA ALA A 219 -29.43 18.87 -6.48
C ALA A 219 -28.40 17.82 -5.99
N GLU A 220 -28.86 17.11 -4.97
CA GLU A 220 -28.28 15.95 -4.30
C GLU A 220 -27.93 14.84 -5.28
N LEU A 221 -26.68 14.36 -5.24
CA LEU A 221 -26.27 13.01 -5.58
C LEU A 221 -24.98 12.69 -4.81
N GLY A 222 -24.90 11.48 -4.26
CA GLY A 222 -23.88 11.03 -3.32
C GLY A 222 -22.45 11.30 -3.80
N ALA A 223 -21.59 11.70 -2.87
CA ALA A 223 -20.18 11.96 -3.13
C ALA A 223 -19.47 10.68 -3.61
N ILE A 224 -19.28 10.57 -4.92
CA ILE A 224 -18.44 9.54 -5.54
C ILE A 224 -16.98 9.89 -5.20
N HIS A 225 -16.37 9.09 -4.33
CA HIS A 225 -14.94 9.15 -4.05
C HIS A 225 -14.20 8.55 -5.25
N ALA A 226 -13.59 9.40 -6.08
CA ALA A 226 -12.66 8.96 -7.10
C ALA A 226 -11.35 8.51 -6.44
N GLY A 227 -11.24 7.23 -6.12
CA GLY A 227 -9.95 6.59 -5.88
C GLY A 227 -9.19 6.53 -7.20
N MET A 228 -8.03 7.18 -7.28
CA MET A 228 -7.23 7.24 -8.51
C MET A 228 -5.93 6.46 -8.35
N TRP A 229 -5.74 5.49 -9.24
CA TRP A 229 -4.50 4.75 -9.42
C TRP A 229 -3.54 5.58 -10.28
N VAL A 230 -2.29 5.73 -9.84
CA VAL A 230 -1.22 6.33 -10.65
C VAL A 230 -0.01 5.40 -10.62
N ASN A 231 0.40 5.00 -11.83
CA ASN A 231 1.60 4.27 -12.29
C ASN A 231 2.49 3.54 -11.29
#